data_AF-A0A9E4LDY2-F1
#
_entry.id   AF-A0A9E4LDY2-F1
#
_cell.length_a   1.000
_cell.length_b   1.000
_cell.length_c   1.000
_cell.angle_alpha   90.00
_cell.angle_beta   90.00
_cell.angle_gamma   90.00
#
_symmetry.space_group_name_H-M   'P 1'
#
loop_
_entity.id
_entity.type
_entity.pdbx_description
1 polymer ?
#
loop_
_entity_poly.entity_id
_entity_poly.type
_entity_poly.pdbx_seq_one_letter_code
_entity_poly.pdbx_strand_id
1 'polypeptide(L)'
;MTHSNLLSLHVVQMAMREEHGNANALRTVLRQGIEHLRPEGKQAMTSPESTLYHILDQRFLERRRVREVAARLALSEADLYRKQRIAIEEVATALLAMEQQSREP
;
A
#
# COMPACT_ATOMS: atom_id res chain seq x y z
N MET A 1 7.90 -0.27 -23.10
CA MET A 1 8.01 0.48 -21.83
C MET A 1 6.61 0.75 -21.33
N THR A 2 6.13 0.03 -20.32
CA THR A 2 4.82 0.29 -19.71
C THR A 2 4.89 1.62 -18.95
N HIS A 3 4.36 2.69 -19.55
CA HIS A 3 4.19 3.96 -18.87
C HIS A 3 3.01 3.80 -17.91
N SER A 4 3.31 3.63 -16.62
CA SER A 4 2.29 3.62 -15.58
C SER A 4 1.67 5.01 -15.48
N ASN A 5 0.35 5.11 -15.60
CA ASN A 5 -0.39 6.37 -15.39
C ASN A 5 -0.18 6.94 -13.97
N LEU A 6 0.35 6.15 -13.03
CA LEU A 6 0.71 6.66 -11.70
C LEU A 6 1.92 7.60 -11.74
N LEU A 7 2.78 7.52 -12.76
CA LEU A 7 3.94 8.41 -12.89
C LEU A 7 3.57 9.86 -13.19
N SER A 8 2.34 10.12 -13.68
CA SER A 8 1.87 11.48 -13.93
C SER A 8 1.19 12.13 -12.72
N LEU A 9 1.03 11.40 -11.61
CA LEU A 9 0.51 11.96 -10.36
C LEU A 9 1.51 12.98 -9.78
N HIS A 10 1.00 14.12 -9.32
CA HIS A 10 1.80 15.20 -8.77
C HIS A 10 2.61 14.73 -7.56
N VAL A 11 2.00 13.94 -6.67
CA VAL A 11 2.69 13.37 -5.50
C VAL A 11 3.88 12.49 -5.91
N VAL A 12 3.78 11.77 -7.03
CA VAL A 12 4.88 10.95 -7.57
C VAL A 12 5.95 11.83 -8.20
N GLN A 13 5.56 12.86 -8.92
CA GLN A 13 6.51 13.84 -9.48
C GLN A 13 7.27 14.61 -8.41
N MET A 14 6.64 14.92 -7.27
CA MET A 14 7.32 15.51 -6.13
C MET A 14 8.34 14.54 -5.55
N ALA A 15 7.96 13.28 -5.31
CA ALA A 15 8.89 12.26 -4.81
C ALA A 15 10.07 12.00 -5.78
N MET A 16 9.88 12.18 -7.09
CA MET A 16 10.95 12.10 -8.09
C MET A 16 12.03 13.17 -7.92
N ARG A 17 11.76 14.28 -7.24
CA ARG A 17 12.77 15.32 -6.96
C ARG A 17 13.75 14.89 -5.88
N GLU A 18 13.31 14.02 -4.98
CA GLU A 18 14.09 13.51 -3.85
C GLU A 18 14.74 12.17 -4.16
N GLU A 19 14.14 11.38 -5.05
CA GLU A 19 14.55 10.02 -5.37
C GLU A 19 15.32 9.94 -6.70
N HIS A 20 16.36 9.09 -6.74
CA HIS A 20 17.10 8.80 -7.97
C HIS A 20 16.32 7.79 -8.84
N GLY A 21 15.30 8.26 -9.56
CA GLY A 21 14.64 7.55 -10.66
C GLY A 21 13.15 7.21 -10.46
N ASN A 22 12.41 7.17 -11.58
CA ASN A 22 10.94 7.05 -11.63
C ASN A 22 10.39 5.84 -10.87
N ALA A 23 11.07 4.69 -10.95
CA ALA A 23 10.64 3.47 -10.27
C ALA A 23 10.78 3.55 -8.75
N ASN A 24 11.77 4.30 -8.26
CA ASN A 24 11.99 4.47 -6.83
C ASN A 24 10.98 5.46 -6.25
N ALA A 25 10.76 6.59 -6.92
CA ALA A 25 9.72 7.55 -6.54
C ALA A 25 8.32 6.90 -6.46
N LEU A 26 7.95 6.12 -7.48
CA LEU A 26 6.67 5.40 -7.47
C LEU A 26 6.59 4.41 -6.30
N ARG A 27 7.64 3.66 -6.01
CA ARG A 27 7.67 2.75 -4.85
C ARG A 27 7.56 3.48 -3.53
N THR A 28 8.22 4.64 -3.40
CA THR A 28 8.19 5.46 -2.18
C THR A 28 6.76 5.94 -1.91
N VAL A 29 6.07 6.47 -2.92
CA VAL A 29 4.67 6.90 -2.79
C VAL A 29 3.74 5.73 -2.50
N LEU A 30 3.89 4.58 -3.18
CA LEU A 30 3.08 3.39 -2.89
C LEU A 30 3.29 2.88 -1.46
N ARG A 31 4.53 2.89 -0.97
CA ARG A 31 4.84 2.51 0.42
C ARG A 31 4.19 3.48 1.41
N GLN A 32 4.26 4.79 1.14
CA GLN A 32 3.58 5.79 1.96
C GLN A 32 2.07 5.55 1.97
N GLY A 33 1.45 5.27 0.83
CA GLY A 33 0.01 4.95 0.76
C GLY A 33 -0.37 3.73 1.60
N ILE A 34 0.46 2.68 1.62
CA ILE A 34 0.27 1.52 2.50
C ILE A 34 0.41 1.91 3.98
N GLU A 35 1.42 2.71 4.33
CA GLU A 35 1.65 3.14 5.72
C GLU A 35 0.54 4.04 6.27
N HIS A 36 -0.17 4.81 5.43
CA HIS A 36 -1.35 5.58 5.87
C HIS A 36 -2.51 4.68 6.34
N LEU A 37 -2.55 3.42 5.89
CA LEU A 37 -3.55 2.44 6.33
C LEU A 37 -3.16 1.75 7.65
N ARG A 38 -2.00 2.09 8.23
CA ARG A 38 -1.52 1.50 9.47
C ARG A 38 -2.46 1.89 10.62
N PRO A 39 -3.03 0.92 11.36
CA PRO A 39 -3.86 1.21 12.52
C PRO A 39 -3.06 1.90 13.63
N GLU A 40 -3.67 2.87 14.31
CA GLU A 40 -3.07 3.53 15.46
C GLU A 40 -3.21 2.68 16.74
N GLY A 41 -2.11 2.53 17.48
CA GLY A 41 -2.11 1.85 18.79
C GLY A 41 -1.85 0.34 18.75
N LYS A 42 -1.19 -0.17 19.80
CA LYS A 42 -0.74 -1.58 19.89
C LYS A 42 -1.90 -2.59 19.83
N GLN A 43 -3.08 -2.22 20.33
CA GLN A 43 -4.26 -3.10 20.38
C GLN A 43 -4.92 -3.27 19.00
N ALA A 44 -4.95 -2.21 18.19
CA ALA A 44 -5.48 -2.25 16.84
C ALA A 44 -4.61 -3.14 15.91
N MET A 45 -3.31 -3.19 16.17
CA MET A 45 -2.36 -4.03 15.42
C MET A 45 -2.49 -5.54 15.69
N THR A 46 -3.29 -5.93 16.69
CA THR A 46 -3.69 -7.34 16.92
C THR A 46 -5.15 -7.61 16.56
N SER A 47 -5.90 -6.57 16.18
CA SER A 47 -7.32 -6.69 15.83
C SER A 47 -7.49 -7.30 14.43
N PRO A 48 -8.51 -8.14 14.21
CA PRO A 48 -8.93 -8.56 12.86
C PRO A 48 -9.20 -7.38 11.91
N GLU A 49 -9.49 -6.19 12.44
CA GLU A 49 -9.71 -4.96 11.66
C GLU A 49 -8.44 -4.47 10.95
N SER A 50 -7.25 -4.84 11.44
CA SER A 50 -5.95 -4.52 10.82
C SER A 50 -5.53 -5.47 9.69
N THR A 51 -6.37 -6.46 9.35
CA THR A 51 -6.01 -7.53 8.41
C THR A 51 -5.61 -6.99 7.03
N LEU A 52 -6.24 -5.92 6.54
CA LEU A 52 -5.92 -5.36 5.21
C LEU A 52 -4.50 -4.78 5.17
N TYR A 53 -4.11 -3.99 6.17
CA TYR A 53 -2.75 -3.48 6.32
C TYR A 53 -1.74 -4.62 6.41
N HIS A 54 -1.99 -5.63 7.24
CA HIS A 54 -1.08 -6.78 7.37
C HIS A 54 -0.96 -7.58 6.06
N ILE A 55 -2.04 -7.74 5.29
CA ILE A 55 -1.92 -8.35 3.97
C ILE A 55 -0.97 -7.54 3.08
N LEU A 56 -1.09 -6.20 3.09
CA LEU A 56 -0.24 -5.34 2.26
C LEU A 56 1.23 -5.38 2.70
N ASP A 57 1.48 -5.20 3.99
CA ASP A 57 2.81 -5.23 4.59
C ASP A 57 3.50 -6.57 4.28
N GLN A 58 2.85 -7.68 4.60
CA GLN A 58 3.47 -8.99 4.43
C GLN A 58 3.64 -9.38 2.95
N ARG A 59 2.69 -9.04 2.07
CA ARG A 59 2.73 -9.43 0.65
C ARG A 59 3.66 -8.57 -0.18
N PHE A 60 3.69 -7.26 0.07
CA PHE A 60 4.35 -6.30 -0.81
C PHE A 60 5.61 -5.68 -0.19
N LEU A 61 5.61 -5.37 1.11
CA LEU A 61 6.77 -4.81 1.80
C LEU A 61 7.74 -5.91 2.20
N GLU A 62 7.26 -6.97 2.87
CA GLU A 62 8.07 -8.14 3.27
C GLU A 62 8.24 -9.18 2.15
N ARG A 63 7.48 -9.06 1.04
CA ARG A 63 7.52 -9.96 -0.14
C ARG A 63 7.26 -11.44 0.18
N ARG A 64 6.42 -11.74 1.17
CA ARG A 64 6.07 -13.12 1.55
C ARG A 64 5.13 -13.78 0.55
N ARG A 65 5.17 -15.12 0.51
CA ARG A 65 4.31 -15.92 -0.38
C ARG A 65 2.87 -15.94 0.14
N VAL A 66 1.88 -16.05 -0.75
CA VAL A 66 0.44 -16.09 -0.41
C VAL A 66 0.16 -17.10 0.69
N ARG A 67 0.61 -18.35 0.49
CA ARG A 67 0.44 -19.44 1.46
C ARG A 67 0.95 -19.12 2.87
N GLU A 68 2.05 -18.38 2.96
CA GLU A 68 2.68 -18.04 4.24
C GLU A 68 1.87 -16.96 4.94
N VAL A 69 1.45 -15.92 4.20
CA VAL A 69 0.61 -14.85 4.72
C VAL A 69 -0.76 -15.38 5.14
N ALA A 70 -1.38 -16.23 4.32
CA ALA A 70 -2.65 -16.87 4.63
C ALA A 70 -2.57 -17.68 5.93
N ALA A 71 -1.50 -18.49 6.10
CA ALA A 71 -1.27 -19.23 7.33
C ALA A 71 -1.06 -18.32 8.55
N ARG A 72 -0.24 -17.26 8.43
CA ARG A 72 0.03 -16.32 9.54
C ARG A 72 -1.20 -15.52 9.98
N LEU A 73 -2.09 -15.19 9.04
CA LEU A 73 -3.32 -14.45 9.32
C LEU A 73 -4.52 -15.37 9.61
N ALA A 74 -4.32 -16.68 9.67
CA ALA A 74 -5.38 -17.68 9.84
C ALA A 74 -6.51 -17.54 8.79
N LEU A 75 -6.15 -17.26 7.54
CA LEU A 75 -7.05 -17.13 6.40
C LEU A 75 -6.88 -18.30 5.42
N SER A 76 -7.94 -18.61 4.67
CA SER A 76 -7.77 -19.39 3.44
C SER A 76 -7.09 -18.54 2.36
N GLU A 77 -6.40 -19.15 1.40
CA GLU A 77 -5.82 -18.40 0.27
C GLU A 77 -6.88 -17.65 -0.52
N ALA A 78 -8.06 -18.26 -0.72
CA ALA A 78 -9.19 -17.62 -1.39
C ALA A 78 -9.68 -16.36 -0.64
N ASP A 79 -9.71 -16.40 0.69
CA ASP A 79 -10.07 -15.24 1.49
C ASP A 79 -8.99 -14.15 1.48
N LEU A 80 -7.71 -14.55 1.53
CA LEU A 80 -6.59 -13.63 1.36
C LEU A 80 -6.67 -12.89 0.03
N TYR A 81 -6.93 -13.57 -1.09
CA TYR A 81 -7.06 -12.91 -2.39
C TYR A 81 -8.21 -11.89 -2.43
N ARG A 82 -9.36 -12.21 -1.82
CA ARG A 82 -10.49 -11.26 -1.72
C ARG A 82 -10.11 -10.03 -0.90
N LYS A 83 -9.51 -10.23 0.27
CA LYS A 83 -9.07 -9.13 1.14
C LYS A 83 -7.92 -8.34 0.54
N GLN A 84 -7.01 -8.97 -0.19
CA GLN A 84 -5.92 -8.29 -0.92
C GLN A 84 -6.48 -7.33 -1.97
N ARG A 85 -7.57 -7.70 -2.66
CA ARG A 85 -8.23 -6.79 -3.61
C ARG A 85 -8.77 -5.55 -2.91
N ILE A 86 -9.48 -5.72 -1.80
CA ILE A 86 -10.00 -4.60 -0.99
C ILE A 86 -8.84 -3.75 -0.48
N ALA A 87 -7.77 -4.36 0.02
CA ALA A 87 -6.60 -3.63 0.51
C ALA A 87 -5.92 -2.78 -0.60
N ILE A 88 -5.89 -3.26 -1.84
CA ILE A 88 -5.38 -2.48 -2.99
C ILE A 88 -6.31 -1.29 -3.30
N GLU A 89 -7.63 -1.46 -3.18
CA GLU A 89 -8.61 -0.38 -3.34
C GLU A 89 -8.40 0.70 -2.26
N GLU A 90 -8.17 0.32 -1.01
CA GLU A 90 -7.83 1.26 0.07
C GLU A 90 -6.53 2.03 -0.20
N VAL A 91 -5.50 1.37 -0.76
CA VAL A 91 -4.27 2.07 -1.18
C VAL A 91 -4.58 3.06 -2.30
N ALA A 92 -5.44 2.72 -3.27
CA ALA A 92 -5.83 3.66 -4.31
C ALA A 92 -6.54 4.90 -3.74
N THR A 93 -7.43 4.71 -2.76
CA THR A 93 -8.07 5.82 -2.03
C THR A 93 -7.05 6.68 -1.29
N ALA A 94 -6.09 6.06 -0.59
CA ALA A 94 -5.02 6.78 0.10
C ALA A 94 -4.16 7.61 -0.87
N LEU A 95 -3.82 7.04 -2.04
CA LEU A 95 -3.08 7.75 -3.08
C LEU A 95 -3.84 8.96 -3.63
N LEU A 96 -5.17 8.87 -3.78
CA LEU A 96 -5.99 10.01 -4.20
C LEU A 96 -5.97 11.13 -3.15
N ALA A 97 -6.05 10.79 -1.86
CA ALA A 97 -5.95 11.76 -0.79
C ALA A 97 -4.55 12.42 -0.75
N MET A 98 -3.49 11.63 -0.90
CA MET A 98 -2.12 12.15 -0.99
C MET A 98 -1.93 13.09 -2.20
N GLU A 99 -2.51 12.73 -3.34
CA GLU A 99 -2.47 13.57 -4.55
C GLU A 99 -3.19 14.90 -4.31
N GLN A 100 -4.36 14.89 -3.68
CA GLN A 100 -5.09 16.11 -3.32
C GLN A 100 -4.27 16.99 -2.38
N GLN A 101 -3.72 16.43 -1.30
CA GLN A 101 -2.90 17.16 -0.34
C GLN A 101 -1.65 17.78 -0.98
N SER A 102 -1.03 17.09 -1.95
CA SER A 102 0.16 17.58 -2.65
C SER A 102 -0.11 18.78 -3.57
N ARG A 103 -1.37 18.98 -3.97
CA ARG A 103 -1.79 20.07 -4.87
C ARG A 103 -2.36 21.28 -4.13
N GLU A 104 -2.59 21.16 -2.83
CA GLU A 104 -2.97 22.29 -1.99
C GLU A 104 -1.74 23.18 -1.74
N PRO A 105 -1.86 24.52 -1.93
CA PRO A 105 -0.74 25.48 -1.83
C PRO A 105 -0.24 25.74 -0.40
#